data_AF-A0A6B3GZF7-F1
#
_entry.id   AF-A0A6B3GZF7-F1
#
_cell.length_a   1.000
_cell.length_b   1.000
_cell.length_c   1.000
_cell.angle_alpha   90.00
_cell.angle_beta   90.00
_cell.angle_gamma   90.00
#
_symmetry.space_group_name_H-M   'P 1'
#
loop_
_entity.id
_entity.type
_entity.pdbx_description
1 polymer ?
#
loop_
_entity_poly.entity_id
_entity_poly.type
_entity_poly.pdbx_seq_one_letter_code
_entity_poly.pdbx_strand_id
1 'polypeptide(L)'
;LSGSEQNPDLTGKSVRDVIGRARADVPAPVKAFMDNGADFVVEKDLDALVRGMNAITGDGLIDAAELRREITARDREIANPFTKDLQVTAIHGARAYLGD
;
A
#
# COMPACT_ATOMS: atom_id res chain seq x y z
N LEU A 1 -13.62 22.18 -3.82
CA LEU A 1 -14.35 20.93 -3.48
C LEU A 1 -13.32 19.84 -3.50
N SER A 2 -12.74 19.59 -2.33
CA SER A 2 -11.53 18.78 -2.21
C SER A 2 -11.94 17.31 -2.33
N GLY A 3 -11.25 16.53 -3.15
CA GLY A 3 -11.49 15.08 -3.29
C GLY A 3 -11.36 14.32 -1.96
N SER A 4 -10.77 14.95 -0.93
CA SER A 4 -10.75 14.46 0.45
C SER A 4 -12.13 14.45 1.14
N GLU A 5 -13.13 15.19 0.64
CA GLU A 5 -14.48 15.27 1.23
C GLU A 5 -15.42 14.14 0.75
N GLN A 6 -15.03 13.35 -0.25
CA GLN A 6 -15.79 12.18 -0.74
C GLN A 6 -15.11 10.84 -0.45
N ASN A 7 -14.13 10.82 0.46
CA ASN A 7 -13.40 9.60 0.79
C ASN A 7 -13.63 9.19 2.26
N PRO A 8 -14.74 8.49 2.56
CA PRO A 8 -15.08 8.06 3.92
C PRO A 8 -14.01 7.17 4.56
N ASP A 9 -13.11 6.59 3.78
CA ASP A 9 -12.02 5.73 4.25
C ASP A 9 -10.81 6.51 4.81
N LEU A 10 -10.70 7.82 4.52
CA LEU A 10 -9.61 8.66 5.01
C LEU A 10 -9.93 9.40 6.32
N THR A 11 -11.17 9.38 6.80
CA THR A 11 -11.60 10.16 7.97
C THR A 11 -11.87 9.37 9.25
N GLY A 12 -11.64 8.05 9.29
CA GLY A 12 -11.67 7.36 10.57
C GLY A 12 -11.67 5.86 10.48
N LYS A 13 -10.52 5.27 10.87
CA LYS A 13 -10.30 3.85 11.12
C LYS A 13 -10.28 2.97 9.85
N SER A 14 -9.08 2.42 9.61
CA SER A 14 -8.81 1.13 8.96
C SER A 14 -8.22 1.15 7.54
N VAL A 15 -6.96 1.62 7.45
CA VAL A 15 -5.98 1.04 6.49
C VAL A 15 -5.78 -0.48 6.75
N ARG A 16 -6.27 -0.99 7.88
CA ARG A 16 -6.21 -2.39 8.33
C ARG A 16 -7.06 -3.35 7.50
N ASP A 17 -8.13 -2.92 6.85
CA ASP A 17 -8.95 -3.78 5.98
C ASP A 17 -8.36 -3.94 4.57
N VAL A 18 -7.41 -3.08 4.19
CA VAL A 18 -6.80 -3.01 2.85
C VAL A 18 -5.88 -4.21 2.56
N ILE A 19 -5.31 -4.85 3.59
CA ILE A 19 -4.35 -5.98 3.44
C ILE A 19 -4.99 -7.33 3.82
N GLY A 20 -6.14 -7.36 4.51
CA GLY A 20 -6.78 -8.59 4.96
C GLY A 20 -7.31 -9.52 3.86
N ARG A 21 -7.43 -9.02 2.61
CA ARG A 21 -8.16 -9.67 1.50
C ARG A 21 -7.32 -10.04 0.29
N ALA A 22 -6.04 -10.38 0.44
CA ALA A 22 -5.26 -10.97 -0.65
C ALA A 22 -5.82 -12.34 -1.17
N ARG A 23 -6.97 -12.82 -0.65
CA ARG A 23 -7.66 -14.06 -1.06
C ARG A 23 -9.20 -13.98 -1.09
N ALA A 24 -9.83 -12.83 -0.83
CA ALA A 24 -11.29 -12.74 -0.82
C ALA A 24 -11.73 -11.48 -1.56
N ASP A 25 -12.73 -11.60 -2.44
CA ASP A 25 -13.15 -10.59 -3.41
C ASP A 25 -13.05 -9.16 -2.86
N VAL A 26 -12.26 -8.34 -3.58
CA VAL A 26 -12.10 -6.92 -3.31
C VAL A 26 -13.50 -6.29 -3.21
N PRO A 27 -13.86 -5.60 -2.11
CA PRO A 27 -15.17 -4.96 -1.98
C PRO A 27 -15.48 -4.12 -3.22
N ALA A 28 -16.71 -4.21 -3.73
CA ALA A 28 -17.10 -3.54 -4.98
C ALA A 28 -16.73 -2.04 -5.05
N PRO A 29 -16.85 -1.24 -3.97
CA PRO A 29 -16.41 0.16 -3.99
C PRO A 29 -14.89 0.33 -4.19
N VAL A 30 -14.09 -0.53 -3.55
CA VAL A 30 -12.63 -0.52 -3.70
C VAL A 30 -12.25 -0.94 -5.11
N LYS A 31 -12.90 -1.98 -5.65
CA LYS A 31 -12.67 -2.41 -7.03
C LYS A 31 -13.05 -1.32 -8.05
N ALA A 32 -14.16 -0.62 -7.83
CA ALA A 32 -14.57 0.49 -8.70
C ALA A 32 -13.56 1.65 -8.67
N PHE A 33 -12.99 1.95 -7.51
CA PHE A 33 -11.91 2.94 -7.38
C PHE A 33 -10.62 2.48 -8.05
N MET A 34 -10.26 1.20 -7.90
CA MET A 34 -9.08 0.65 -8.58
C MET A 34 -9.24 0.65 -10.10
N ASP A 35 -10.44 0.35 -10.60
CA ASP A 35 -10.74 0.23 -12.03
C ASP A 35 -10.96 1.60 -12.71
N ASN A 36 -11.48 2.61 -11.99
CA ASN A 36 -11.93 3.88 -12.58
C ASN A 36 -11.34 5.13 -11.91
N GLY A 37 -10.51 4.99 -10.88
CA GLY A 37 -9.87 6.12 -10.22
C GLY A 37 -8.85 6.78 -11.16
N ALA A 38 -9.06 8.05 -11.49
CA ALA A 38 -8.18 8.81 -12.39
C ALA A 38 -6.71 8.84 -11.91
N ASP A 39 -6.50 8.72 -10.59
CA ASP A 39 -5.20 8.76 -9.95
C ASP A 39 -4.67 7.38 -9.52
N PHE A 40 -5.31 6.28 -9.98
CA PHE A 40 -4.96 4.92 -9.54
C PHE A 40 -4.25 4.13 -10.65
N VAL A 41 -3.13 3.50 -10.30
CA VAL A 41 -2.32 2.67 -11.21
C VAL A 41 -2.21 1.27 -10.65
N VAL A 42 -2.52 0.27 -11.48
CA VAL A 42 -2.33 -1.15 -11.17
C VAL A 42 -1.41 -1.77 -12.20
N GLU A 43 -0.26 -2.25 -11.76
CA GLU A 43 0.73 -2.87 -12.64
C GLU A 43 1.33 -4.13 -12.00
N LYS A 44 1.84 -5.02 -12.85
CA LYS A 44 2.36 -6.34 -12.42
C LYS A 44 3.83 -6.31 -12.01
N ASP A 45 4.54 -5.25 -12.34
CA ASP A 45 5.94 -5.04 -12.00
C ASP A 45 6.21 -3.59 -11.63
N LEU A 46 7.27 -3.39 -10.84
CA LEU A 46 7.61 -2.09 -10.26
C LEU A 46 7.97 -1.05 -11.33
N ASP A 47 8.63 -1.45 -12.41
CA ASP A 47 9.08 -0.49 -13.43
C ASP A 47 7.87 0.02 -14.22
N ALA A 48 6.90 -0.85 -14.53
CA ALA A 48 5.60 -0.48 -15.09
C ALA A 48 4.81 0.42 -14.14
N LEU A 49 4.77 0.09 -12.85
CA LEU A 49 4.09 0.90 -11.84
C LEU A 49 4.64 2.32 -11.79
N VAL A 50 5.97 2.48 -11.76
CA VAL A 50 6.63 3.80 -11.75
C VAL A 50 6.30 4.59 -13.01
N ARG A 51 6.33 3.95 -14.18
CA ARG A 51 5.95 4.62 -15.44
C ARG A 51 4.49 5.10 -15.40
N GLY A 52 3.57 4.26 -14.95
CA GLY A 52 2.16 4.61 -14.82
C GLY A 52 1.95 5.78 -13.85
N MET A 53 2.59 5.74 -12.68
CA MET A 53 2.49 6.82 -11.68
C MET A 53 3.05 8.15 -12.20
N ASN A 54 4.19 8.12 -12.88
CA ASN A 54 4.78 9.31 -13.49
C ASN A 54 3.94 9.83 -14.67
N ALA A 55 3.21 8.97 -15.38
CA ALA A 55 2.33 9.39 -16.48
C ALA A 55 1.09 10.16 -15.98
N ILE A 56 0.59 9.85 -14.79
CA ILE A 56 -0.54 10.59 -14.17
C ILE A 56 -0.13 12.02 -13.84
N THR A 57 1.07 12.20 -13.28
CA THR A 57 1.55 13.52 -12.84
C THR A 57 2.15 14.33 -13.99
N GLY A 58 2.75 13.67 -14.98
CA GLY A 58 3.47 14.32 -16.09
C GLY A 58 4.86 14.86 -15.72
N ASP A 59 5.20 14.84 -14.43
CA ASP A 59 6.39 15.51 -13.88
C ASP A 59 7.59 14.57 -13.69
N GLY A 60 7.41 13.26 -13.85
CA GLY A 60 8.52 12.29 -13.79
C GLY A 60 9.21 12.23 -12.43
N LEU A 61 8.48 12.45 -11.34
CA LEU A 61 9.01 12.64 -9.99
C LEU A 61 9.61 11.37 -9.36
N ILE A 62 9.21 10.19 -9.82
CA ILE A 62 9.57 8.91 -9.21
C ILE A 62 10.70 8.26 -10.00
N ASP A 63 11.86 8.09 -9.37
CA ASP A 63 12.94 7.25 -9.88
C ASP A 63 12.72 5.77 -9.50
N ALA A 64 12.76 4.89 -10.50
CA ALA A 64 12.49 3.46 -10.29
C ALA A 64 13.56 2.77 -9.43
N ALA A 65 14.82 3.18 -9.56
CA ALA A 65 15.91 2.57 -8.81
C ALA A 65 15.86 2.99 -7.34
N GLU A 66 15.54 4.25 -7.06
CA GLU A 66 15.32 4.78 -5.72
C GLU A 66 14.13 4.12 -5.03
N LEU A 67 12.98 4.06 -5.71
CA LEU A 67 11.81 3.39 -5.16
C LEU A 67 12.09 1.91 -4.85
N ARG A 68 12.82 1.21 -5.74
CA ARG A 68 13.22 -0.19 -5.50
C ARG A 68 14.12 -0.33 -4.29
N ARG A 69 15.07 0.59 -4.09
CA ARG A 69 15.93 0.60 -2.89
C ARG A 69 15.11 0.75 -1.63
N GLU A 70 14.17 1.70 -1.61
CA GLU A 70 13.28 1.93 -0.48
C GLU A 70 12.41 0.71 -0.17
N ILE A 71 11.72 0.15 -1.17
CA ILE A 71 10.90 -1.06 -0.99
C ILE A 71 11.74 -2.21 -0.42
N THR A 72 12.93 -2.44 -1.00
CA THR A 72 13.83 -3.51 -0.54
C THR A 72 14.31 -3.27 0.90
N ALA A 73 14.60 -2.03 1.27
CA ALA A 73 14.99 -1.68 2.64
C ALA A 73 13.86 -1.96 3.63
N ARG A 74 12.62 -1.57 3.30
CA ARG A 74 11.45 -1.84 4.13
C ARG A 74 11.14 -3.32 4.23
N ASP A 75 11.21 -4.06 3.12
CA ASP A 75 11.00 -5.51 3.12
C ASP A 75 12.01 -6.22 4.03
N ARG A 76 13.27 -5.78 4.01
CA ARG A 76 14.32 -6.28 4.91
C ARG A 76 14.05 -5.96 6.38
N GLU A 77 13.56 -4.75 6.67
CA GLU A 77 13.19 -4.34 8.03
C GLU A 77 12.04 -5.20 8.57
N ILE A 78 11.01 -5.44 7.74
CA ILE A 78 9.87 -6.28 8.10
C ILE A 78 10.26 -7.75 8.22
N ALA A 79 11.17 -8.25 7.38
CA ALA A 79 11.64 -9.63 7.45
C ALA A 79 12.63 -9.89 8.59
N ASN A 80 13.22 -8.84 9.17
CA ASN A 80 14.19 -8.99 10.27
C ASN A 80 13.47 -9.35 11.59
N PRO A 81 13.66 -10.56 12.13
CA PRO A 81 13.01 -10.96 13.37
C PRO A 81 13.56 -10.23 14.61
N PHE A 82 14.74 -9.62 14.51
CA PHE A 82 15.38 -8.86 15.58
C PHE A 82 15.36 -7.38 15.23
N THR A 83 14.20 -6.76 15.41
CA THR A 83 14.01 -5.32 15.29
C THR A 83 13.91 -4.65 16.67
N LYS A 84 14.35 -3.40 16.75
CA LYS A 84 14.12 -2.52 17.92
C LYS A 84 12.98 -1.52 17.66
N ASP A 85 12.39 -1.55 16.46
CA ASP A 85 11.23 -0.75 16.12
C ASP A 85 9.97 -1.36 16.74
N LEU A 86 9.33 -0.59 17.62
CA LEU A 86 8.16 -1.03 18.37
C LEU A 86 6.94 -1.31 17.48
N GLN A 87 6.79 -0.61 16.35
CA GLN A 87 5.68 -0.84 15.41
C GLN A 87 5.87 -2.16 14.67
N VAL A 88 7.09 -2.44 14.21
CA VAL A 88 7.42 -3.71 13.55
C VAL A 88 7.29 -4.88 14.52
N THR A 89 7.78 -4.73 15.77
CA THR A 89 7.56 -5.73 16.83
C THR A 89 6.07 -5.98 17.08
N ALA A 90 5.23 -4.93 17.12
CA ALA A 90 3.79 -5.08 17.30
C ALA A 90 3.13 -5.81 16.12
N ILE A 91 3.55 -5.53 14.87
CA ILE A 91 3.09 -6.24 13.68
C ILE A 91 3.45 -7.73 13.76
N HIS A 92 4.69 -8.07 14.12
CA HIS A 92 5.12 -9.46 14.29
C HIS A 92 4.32 -10.17 15.37
N GLY A 93 4.15 -9.55 16.54
CA GLY A 93 3.37 -10.10 17.65
C GLY A 93 1.91 -10.35 17.28
N ALA A 94 1.26 -9.40 16.59
CA ALA A 94 -0.11 -9.57 16.12
C ALA A 94 -0.27 -10.70 15.09
N ARG A 95 0.74 -10.93 14.24
CA ARG A 95 0.72 -12.03 13.25
C ARG A 95 1.00 -13.40 13.87
N ALA A 96 1.82 -13.45 14.90
CA ALA A 96 2.14 -14.69 15.63
C ALA A 96 1.07 -15.08 16.66
N TYR A 97 0.12 -14.19 16.95
CA TYR A 97 -0.98 -14.44 17.88
C TYR A 97 -1.93 -15.51 17.32
N LEU A 98 -1.76 -16.72 17.83
CA LEU A 98 -2.76 -17.78 17.82
C LEU A 98 -3.53 -17.58 19.14
N GLY A 99 -4.77 -17.12 19.08
CA GLY A 99 -5.57 -16.93 20.30
C GLY A 99 -5.73 -18.24 21.10
N ASP A 100 -6.12 -18.11 22.36
CA ASP A 100 -6.70 -19.21 23.16
C ASP A 100 -7.96 -19.76 22.46
#